data_AF-A0A2V9V2C0-F1
#
_entry.id   AF-A0A2V9V2C0-F1
#
_cell.length_a   1.000
_cell.length_b   1.000
_cell.length_c   1.000
_cell.angle_alpha   90.00
_cell.angle_beta   90.00
_cell.angle_gamma   90.00
#
_symmetry.space_group_name_H-M   'P 1'
#
loop_
_entity.id
_entity.type
_entity.pdbx_description
1 polymer ?
#
loop_
_entity_poly.entity_id
_entity_poly.type
_entity_poly.pdbx_seq_one_letter_code
_entity_poly.pdbx_strand_id
1 'polypeptide(L)'
;MQSVPSSLAWAHPLVAEWFVSRFGTPTEPQEQGWPHILAGRTTLISAPTGSGKTLAAFLACIDGLVRKALAGDLSDRTEVLYVSPLKALGNDIQKN
;
A
#
# COMPACT_ATOMS: atom_id res chain seq x y z
N MET A 1 -1.49 -14.90 17.76
CA MET A 1 -1.12 -13.90 16.75
C MET A 1 -0.65 -14.64 15.51
N GLN A 2 -1.23 -14.36 14.35
CA GLN A 2 -0.66 -14.85 13.08
C GLN A 2 0.71 -14.19 12.88
N SER A 3 1.71 -14.95 12.47
CA SER A 3 3.04 -14.43 12.17
C SER A 3 2.99 -13.52 10.95
N VAL A 4 3.67 -12.37 11.00
CA VAL A 4 3.79 -11.47 9.85
C VAL A 4 4.60 -12.16 8.74
N PRO A 5 4.06 -12.28 7.51
CA PRO A 5 4.80 -12.81 6.36
C PRO A 5 6.10 -12.04 6.07
N SER A 6 7.14 -12.73 5.61
CA SER A 6 8.43 -12.09 5.27
C SER A 6 8.30 -11.03 4.17
N SER A 7 7.34 -11.17 3.26
CA SER A 7 7.02 -10.18 2.23
C SER A 7 6.45 -8.86 2.77
N LEU A 8 6.09 -8.80 4.05
CA LEU A 8 5.69 -7.58 4.76
C LEU A 8 6.76 -7.06 5.74
N ALA A 9 7.94 -7.68 5.81
CA ALA A 9 9.00 -7.29 6.76
C ALA A 9 9.51 -5.84 6.54
N TRP A 10 9.28 -5.28 5.36
CA TRP A 10 9.61 -3.89 5.04
C TRP A 10 8.62 -2.88 5.66
N ALA A 11 7.39 -3.30 5.92
CA ALA A 11 6.34 -2.42 6.43
C ALA A 11 6.51 -2.17 7.94
N HIS A 12 6.07 -1.01 8.40
CA HIS A 12 5.98 -0.69 9.81
C HIS A 12 5.06 -1.71 10.51
N PRO A 13 5.36 -2.15 11.75
CA PRO A 13 4.57 -3.18 12.45
C PRO A 13 3.06 -2.90 12.47
N LEU A 14 2.66 -1.64 12.74
CA LEU A 14 1.24 -1.24 12.70
C LEU A 14 0.56 -1.53 11.36
N VAL A 15 1.26 -1.30 10.26
CA VAL A 15 0.75 -1.51 8.90
C VAL A 15 0.73 -2.99 8.57
N ALA A 16 1.78 -3.72 8.91
CA ALA A 16 1.88 -5.16 8.68
C ALA A 16 0.81 -5.94 9.47
N GLU A 17 0.63 -5.63 10.76
CA GLU A 17 -0.39 -6.26 11.61
C GLU A 17 -1.80 -5.96 11.11
N TRP A 18 -2.07 -4.70 10.74
CA TRP A 18 -3.34 -4.32 10.13
C TRP A 18 -3.59 -5.11 8.84
N PHE A 19 -2.60 -5.17 7.94
CA PHE A 19 -2.73 -5.90 6.68
C PHE A 19 -3.07 -7.36 6.93
N VAL A 20 -2.33 -8.04 7.80
CA VAL A 20 -2.55 -9.45 8.11
C VAL A 20 -3.93 -9.68 8.72
N SER A 21 -4.35 -8.82 9.66
CA SER A 21 -5.67 -8.94 10.28
C SER A 21 -6.83 -8.75 9.29
N ARG A 22 -6.64 -7.91 8.26
CA ARG A 22 -7.70 -7.52 7.32
C ARG A 22 -7.73 -8.36 6.05
N PHE A 23 -6.58 -8.78 5.56
CA PHE A 23 -6.41 -9.41 4.24
C PHE A 23 -5.69 -10.75 4.28
N GLY A 24 -5.09 -11.15 5.40
CA GLY A 24 -4.31 -12.37 5.51
C GLY A 24 -2.91 -12.23 4.89
N THR A 25 -2.65 -12.95 3.80
CA THR A 25 -1.33 -12.98 3.15
C THR A 25 -1.27 -12.09 1.91
N PRO A 26 -0.11 -11.49 1.61
CA PRO A 26 0.09 -10.76 0.36
C PRO A 26 -0.22 -11.58 -0.91
N THR A 27 -0.67 -10.90 -1.95
CA THR A 27 -0.88 -11.50 -3.28
C THR A 27 0.38 -11.37 -4.14
N GLU A 28 0.49 -12.22 -5.17
CA GLU A 28 1.63 -12.19 -6.11
C GLU A 28 1.99 -10.77 -6.64
N PRO A 29 1.07 -9.94 -7.17
CA PRO A 29 1.43 -8.61 -7.66
C PRO A 29 1.85 -7.64 -6.55
N GLN A 30 1.44 -7.89 -5.30
CA GLN A 30 1.91 -7.11 -4.16
C GLN A 30 3.36 -7.46 -3.84
N GLU A 31 3.66 -8.76 -3.68
CA GLU A 31 4.99 -9.25 -3.38
C GLU A 31 6.01 -8.90 -4.47
N GLN A 32 5.60 -9.00 -5.75
CA GLN A 32 6.44 -8.61 -6.88
C GLN A 32 6.57 -7.09 -7.03
N GLY A 33 5.53 -6.32 -6.68
CA GLY A 33 5.52 -4.87 -6.86
C GLY A 33 6.34 -4.12 -5.80
N TRP A 34 6.25 -4.51 -4.54
CA TRP A 34 6.86 -3.77 -3.43
C TRP A 34 8.36 -3.54 -3.55
N PRO A 35 9.21 -4.52 -3.94
CA PRO A 35 10.64 -4.28 -4.11
C PRO A 35 10.97 -3.16 -5.11
N HIS A 36 10.11 -2.92 -6.11
CA HIS A 36 10.29 -1.85 -7.08
C HIS A 36 9.78 -0.50 -6.57
N ILE A 37 8.60 -0.48 -5.95
CA ILE A 37 8.01 0.73 -5.38
C ILE A 37 8.91 1.28 -4.26
N LEU A 38 9.36 0.41 -3.35
CA LEU A 38 10.18 0.79 -2.20
C LEU A 38 11.59 1.24 -2.59
N ALA A 39 12.08 0.81 -3.75
CA ALA A 39 13.33 1.30 -4.33
C ALA A 39 13.18 2.68 -5.00
N GLY A 40 12.00 3.32 -4.91
CA GLY A 40 11.73 4.62 -5.53
C GLY A 40 11.61 4.56 -7.06
N ARG A 41 11.41 3.37 -7.64
CA ARG A 41 11.29 3.20 -9.09
C ARG A 41 9.85 3.44 -9.55
N THR A 42 9.69 4.11 -10.69
CA THR A 42 8.41 4.10 -11.42
C THR A 42 8.04 2.66 -11.74
N THR A 43 6.88 2.21 -11.25
CA THR A 43 6.50 0.80 -11.27
C THR A 43 5.13 0.64 -11.95
N LEU A 44 5.08 -0.21 -12.99
CA LEU A 44 3.84 -0.63 -13.64
C LEU A 44 3.50 -2.05 -13.17
N ILE A 45 2.35 -2.22 -12.51
CA ILE A 45 1.83 -3.53 -12.11
C ILE A 45 0.75 -3.95 -13.12
N SER A 46 1.05 -4.94 -13.95
CA SER A 46 0.08 -5.57 -14.84
C SER A 46 -0.39 -6.88 -14.23
N ALA A 47 -1.63 -6.88 -13.71
CA ALA A 47 -2.24 -8.05 -13.08
C ALA A 47 -3.77 -8.04 -13.28
N PRO A 48 -4.43 -9.21 -13.24
CA PRO A 48 -5.88 -9.31 -13.36
C PRO A 48 -6.65 -8.39 -12.40
N THR A 49 -7.92 -8.14 -12.72
CA THR A 49 -8.85 -7.49 -11.79
C THR A 49 -9.01 -8.33 -10.52
N GLY A 50 -9.13 -7.67 -9.36
CA GLY A 50 -9.25 -8.38 -8.08
C GLY A 50 -7.93 -8.89 -7.49
N SER A 51 -6.80 -8.80 -8.19
CA SER A 51 -5.51 -9.32 -7.68
C SER A 51 -4.81 -8.43 -6.63
N GLY A 52 -5.45 -7.35 -6.16
CA GLY A 52 -4.89 -6.49 -5.11
C GLY A 52 -3.84 -5.46 -5.58
N LYS A 53 -3.72 -5.19 -6.89
CA LYS A 53 -2.76 -4.21 -7.44
C LYS A 53 -2.91 -2.78 -6.88
N THR A 54 -4.14 -2.37 -6.57
CA THR A 54 -4.40 -1.06 -5.95
C THR A 54 -3.79 -1.01 -4.55
N LEU A 55 -4.05 -2.03 -3.73
CA LEU A 55 -3.48 -2.12 -2.39
C LEU A 55 -1.95 -2.25 -2.42
N ALA A 56 -1.36 -2.86 -3.47
CA ALA A 56 0.09 -2.90 -3.63
C ALA A 56 0.71 -1.49 -3.62
N ALA A 57 0.14 -0.57 -4.39
CA ALA A 57 0.57 0.82 -4.45
C ALA A 57 0.22 1.59 -3.16
N PHE A 58 -1.03 1.49 -2.71
CA PHE A 58 -1.49 2.24 -1.54
C PHE A 58 -0.79 1.83 -0.24
N LEU A 59 -0.46 0.54 -0.05
CA LEU A 59 0.18 0.09 1.19
C LEU A 59 1.57 0.73 1.37
N ALA A 60 2.34 0.87 0.30
CA ALA A 60 3.64 1.54 0.34
C ALA A 60 3.48 3.05 0.67
N CYS A 61 2.45 3.69 0.12
CA CYS A 61 2.12 5.08 0.46
C CYS A 61 1.70 5.24 1.93
N ILE A 62 0.79 4.39 2.41
CA ILE A 62 0.30 4.39 3.80
C ILE A 62 1.46 4.16 4.78
N ASP A 63 2.34 3.20 4.49
CA ASP A 63 3.53 2.95 5.31
C ASP A 63 4.43 4.18 5.42
N GLY A 64 4.70 4.84 4.28
CA GLY A 64 5.45 6.10 4.27
C GLY A 64 4.79 7.21 5.10
N LEU A 65 3.46 7.33 5.04
CA LEU A 65 2.69 8.29 5.83
C LEU A 65 2.74 7.98 7.33
N VAL A 66 2.57 6.72 7.71
CA VAL A 66 2.66 6.27 9.11
C VAL A 66 4.05 6.56 9.67
N ARG A 67 5.11 6.26 8.92
CA ARG A 67 6.49 6.56 9.34
C ARG A 67 6.73 8.06 9.51
N LYS A 68 6.25 8.90 8.58
CA LYS A 68 6.32 10.36 8.69
C LYS A 68 5.55 10.87 9.91
N ALA A 69 4.36 10.33 10.18
CA ALA A 69 3.55 10.72 11.33
C ALA A 69 4.25 10.40 12.65
N LEU A 70 4.82 9.20 12.77
CA LEU A 70 5.55 8.77 13.96
C LEU A 70 6.85 9.55 14.18
N ALA A 71 7.49 10.02 13.11
CA ALA A 71 8.67 10.90 13.18
C ALA A 71 8.32 12.37 13.49
N GLY A 72 7.05 12.77 13.43
CA GLY A 72 6.62 14.17 13.56
C GLY A 72 6.84 15.01 12.29
N ASP A 73 7.15 14.37 11.16
CA ASP A 73 7.48 15.02 9.87
C ASP A 73 6.28 15.10 8.90
N LEU A 74 5.13 14.53 9.29
CA LEU A 74 3.92 14.60 8.48
C LEU A 74 3.27 15.98 8.59
N SER A 75 3.45 16.81 7.57
CA SER A 75 2.80 18.12 7.48
C SER A 75 1.41 18.03 6.84
N ASP A 76 0.58 19.03 7.09
CA ASP A 76 -0.72 19.21 6.42
C ASP A 76 -0.54 19.66 4.95
N ARG A 77 -0.22 18.70 4.07
CA ARG A 77 -0.09 18.88 2.62
C ARG A 77 -0.43 17.58 1.90
N THR A 78 -0.68 17.67 0.60
CA THR A 78 -0.85 16.47 -0.24
C THR A 78 0.46 15.71 -0.40
N GLU A 79 0.47 14.45 0.02
CA GLU A 79 1.63 13.55 -0.07
C GLU A 79 1.47 12.46 -1.14
N VAL A 80 0.22 12.14 -1.50
CA VAL A 80 -0.13 11.05 -2.43
C VAL A 80 -1.23 11.53 -3.36
N LEU A 81 -1.04 11.36 -4.67
CA LEU A 81 -2.06 11.66 -5.69
C LEU A 81 -2.47 10.37 -6.39
N TYR A 82 -3.74 9.99 -6.21
CA TYR A 82 -4.38 8.92 -6.95
C TYR A 82 -5.19 9.48 -8.12
N VAL A 83 -4.97 8.95 -9.32
CA VAL A 83 -5.68 9.36 -10.53
C VAL A 83 -6.42 8.15 -11.11
N SER A 84 -7.72 8.32 -11.34
CA SER A 84 -8.58 7.32 -11.98
C SER A 84 -9.20 7.91 -13.24
N PRO A 85 -9.29 7.16 -14.35
CA PRO A 85 -10.05 7.59 -15.52
C PRO A 85 -11.57 7.58 -15.29
N LEU A 86 -12.05 6.96 -14.21
CA LEU A 86 -13.47 6.83 -13.86
C LEU A 86 -13.79 7.50 -12.53
N LYS A 87 -14.80 8.38 -12.53
CA LYS A 87 -15.31 9.03 -11.31
C LYS A 87 -15.82 8.03 -10.27
N ALA A 88 -16.54 6.99 -10.72
CA ALA A 88 -17.08 5.95 -9.84
C ALA A 88 -15.96 5.26 -9.05
N LEU A 89 -14.87 4.88 -9.72
CA LEU A 89 -13.73 4.26 -9.06
C LEU A 89 -13.02 5.22 -8.10
N GLY A 90 -12.92 6.52 -8.44
CA GLY A 90 -12.40 7.53 -7.52
C GLY A 90 -13.22 7.62 -6.23
N ASN A 91 -14.55 7.61 -6.35
CA ASN A 91 -15.47 7.64 -5.20
C ASN A 91 -15.36 6.37 -4.36
N ASP A 92 -15.16 5.20 -4.98
CA ASP A 92 -14.97 3.94 -4.27
C ASP A 92 -13.67 3.95 -3.46
N ILE A 93 -12.56 4.43 -4.04
CA ILE A 93 -11.29 4.56 -3.32
C ILE A 93 -11.35 5.58 -2.18
N GLN A 94 -12.12 6.66 -2.31
CA GLN A 94 -12.26 7.63 -1.21
C GLN A 94 -12.94 7.04 0.04
N LYS A 95 -13.82 6.04 -0.13
CA LYS A 95 -14.62 5.48 0.96
C LYS A 95 -13.96 4.29 1.68
N ASN A 96 -13.09 3.57 0.98
CA ASN A 96 -12.48 2.32 1.44
C ASN A 96 -11.07 2.54 1.98
#